data_AF-A0A4U1JJT5-F1
#
_entry.id   AF-A0A4U1JJT5-F1
#
_cell.length_a   1.000
_cell.length_b   1.000
_cell.length_c   1.000
_cell.angle_alpha   90.00
_cell.angle_beta   90.00
_cell.angle_gamma   90.00
#
_symmetry.space_group_name_H-M   'P 1'
#
loop_
_entity.id
_entity.type
_entity.pdbx_description
1 polymer ?
#
loop_
_entity_poly.entity_id
_entity_poly.type
_entity_poly.pdbx_seq_one_letter_code
_entity_poly.pdbx_strand_id
1 'polypeptide(L)' 'MRRALQTIVLTSFLGLVLAACGGYSQEEAQTKCDLERTAKAACMNDAAYQQCMSCFEECGDTCAIAESCPLQYICSE' A
#
# COMPACT_ATOMS: atom_id res chain seq x y z
N MET A 1 -2.29 47.07 30.99
CA MET A 1 -1.14 46.47 31.70
C MET A 1 -1.41 44.98 31.88
N ARG A 2 -0.47 44.16 31.39
CA ARG A 2 -0.02 42.87 31.94
C ARG A 2 -1.07 41.78 32.28
N ARG A 3 -0.91 40.64 31.56
CA ARG A 3 -0.76 39.26 32.08
C ARG A 3 -1.88 38.73 32.98
N ALA A 4 -2.35 37.50 32.92
CA ALA A 4 -2.05 36.26 32.21
C ALA A 4 -3.03 35.23 32.82
N LEU A 5 -2.95 33.98 32.37
CA LEU A 5 -3.63 32.78 32.89
C LEU A 5 -5.10 32.64 32.47
N GLN A 6 -5.55 31.53 31.90
CA GLN A 6 -4.86 30.31 31.47
C GLN A 6 -5.90 29.49 30.69
N THR A 7 -5.60 29.21 29.42
CA THR A 7 -5.91 27.96 28.71
C THR A 7 -7.26 27.30 29.03
N ILE A 8 -8.34 27.78 28.39
CA ILE A 8 -9.53 26.96 28.16
C ILE A 8 -9.11 25.88 27.14
N VAL A 9 -9.08 24.67 27.66
CA VAL A 9 -8.67 23.42 27.04
C VAL A 9 -9.39 23.22 25.70
N LEU A 10 -8.66 23.32 24.59
CA LEU A 10 -9.08 22.77 23.29
C LEU A 10 -9.09 21.25 23.41
N THR A 11 -10.20 20.68 23.88
CA THR A 11 -10.41 19.24 23.91
C THR A 11 -10.72 18.73 22.51
N SER A 12 -9.70 18.10 21.92
CA SER A 12 -9.80 16.82 21.23
C SER A 12 -10.62 16.78 19.93
N PHE A 13 -10.03 17.34 18.87
CA PHE A 13 -10.08 16.64 17.59
C PHE A 13 -9.32 15.32 17.78
N LEU A 14 -10.00 14.30 18.28
CA LEU A 14 -9.56 12.91 18.19
C LEU A 14 -9.70 12.51 16.73
N GLY A 15 -8.78 13.02 15.91
CA GLY A 15 -8.58 12.59 14.54
C GLY A 15 -8.22 11.12 14.60
N LEU A 16 -9.23 10.26 14.40
CA LEU A 16 -9.01 8.92 13.90
C LEU A 16 -8.31 9.11 12.54
N VAL A 17 -6.99 9.16 12.57
CA VAL A 17 -6.18 8.79 11.42
C VAL A 17 -6.45 7.30 11.29
N LEU A 18 -7.55 6.95 10.61
CA LEU A 18 -7.58 5.70 9.89
C LEU A 18 -6.34 5.77 9.02
N ALA A 19 -5.30 5.03 9.40
CA ALA A 19 -4.27 4.65 8.47
C ALA A 19 -5.00 3.93 7.34
N ALA A 20 -5.47 4.70 6.36
CA ALA A 20 -5.73 4.17 5.05
C ALA A 20 -4.34 3.77 4.57
N CYS A 21 -3.94 2.52 4.84
CA CYS A 21 -3.04 1.80 3.96
C CYS A 21 -3.77 1.76 2.61
N GLY A 22 -3.64 2.86 1.86
CA GLY A 22 -4.33 3.12 0.62
C GLY A 22 -3.53 2.51 -0.51
N GLY A 23 -3.44 1.18 -0.52
CA GLY A 23 -3.00 0.48 -1.71
C GLY A 23 -4.00 0.66 -2.85
N TYR A 24 -3.68 0.04 -3.98
CA TYR A 24 -4.51 0.08 -5.16
C TYR A 24 -5.88 -0.57 -4.91
N SER A 25 -6.90 -0.14 -5.65
CA SER A 25 -8.13 -0.90 -5.76
C SER A 25 -7.87 -2.24 -6.47
N GLN A 26 -8.81 -3.18 -6.33
CA GLN A 26 -8.73 -4.48 -7.02
C GLN A 26 -8.55 -4.35 -8.54
N GLU A 27 -9.23 -3.38 -9.17
CA GLU A 27 -9.14 -3.17 -10.63
C GLU A 27 -7.77 -2.61 -11.05
N GLU A 28 -7.22 -1.69 -10.25
CA GLU A 28 -5.89 -1.13 -10.47
C GLU A 28 -4.79 -2.20 -10.25
N ALA A 29 -4.90 -2.99 -9.18
CA ALA A 29 -3.99 -4.09 -8.90
C ALA A 29 -4.04 -5.15 -10.01
N GLN A 30 -5.24 -5.52 -10.49
CA GLN A 30 -5.41 -6.46 -11.60
C GLN A 30 -4.72 -5.96 -12.86
N THR A 31 -4.97 -4.70 -13.24
CA THR A 31 -4.36 -4.09 -14.42
C THR A 31 -2.84 -4.13 -14.33
N LYS A 32 -2.28 -3.79 -13.17
CA LYS A 32 -0.83 -3.83 -12.93
C LYS A 32 -0.27 -5.25 -13.01
N CYS A 33 -0.91 -6.21 -12.35
CA CYS A 33 -0.45 -7.59 -12.31
C CYS A 33 -0.59 -8.31 -13.65
N ASP A 34 -1.56 -7.92 -14.49
CA ASP A 34 -1.69 -8.42 -15.86
C ASP A 34 -0.55 -7.93 -16.76
N LEU A 35 -0.11 -6.68 -16.59
CA LEU A 35 1.07 -6.15 -17.26
C LEU A 35 2.33 -6.91 -16.84
N GLU A 36 2.54 -7.13 -15.54
CA GLU A 36 3.67 -7.92 -15.04
C GLU A 36 3.62 -9.37 -15.52
N ARG A 37 2.43 -10.00 -15.56
CA ARG A 37 2.24 -11.35 -16.07
C ARG A 37 2.61 -11.47 -17.55
N THR A 38 2.29 -10.44 -18.33
CA THR A 38 2.68 -10.38 -19.74
C THR A 38 4.19 -10.17 -19.89
N ALA A 39 4.78 -9.25 -19.11
CA ALA A 39 6.19 -8.92 -19.19
C ALA A 39 7.11 -10.04 -18.66
N LYS A 40 6.65 -10.81 -17.67
CA LYS A 40 7.45 -11.79 -16.93
C LYS A 40 6.78 -13.18 -16.89
N ALA A 41 6.09 -13.55 -17.97
CA ALA A 41 5.27 -14.77 -18.05
C ALA A 41 5.99 -16.04 -17.60
N ALA A 42 7.30 -16.17 -17.86
CA ALA A 42 8.09 -17.33 -17.47
C ALA A 42 8.23 -17.51 -15.94
N CYS A 43 8.12 -16.43 -15.16
CA CYS A 43 8.25 -16.44 -13.70
C CYS A 43 6.96 -16.07 -12.96
N MET A 44 5.91 -15.71 -13.70
CA MET A 44 4.60 -15.36 -13.14
C MET A 44 3.67 -16.59 -13.18
N ASN A 45 3.69 -17.39 -12.11
CA ASN A 45 2.67 -18.41 -11.89
C ASN A 45 1.47 -17.82 -11.12
N ASP A 46 0.42 -18.62 -10.94
CA ASP A 46 -0.81 -18.15 -10.28
C ASP A 46 -0.57 -17.68 -8.84
N ALA A 47 0.32 -18.33 -8.09
CA ALA A 47 0.66 -17.93 -6.73
C ALA A 47 1.38 -16.58 -6.70
N ALA A 48 2.33 -16.35 -7.62
CA ALA A 48 3.01 -15.06 -7.78
C ALA A 48 2.03 -13.96 -8.22
N TYR A 49 1.04 -14.29 -9.05
CA TYR A 49 -0.01 -13.36 -9.44
C TYR A 49 -0.91 -12.97 -8.25
N GLN A 50 -1.30 -13.93 -7.41
CA GLN A 50 -2.05 -13.62 -6.18
C GLN A 50 -1.23 -12.76 -5.20
N GLN A 51 0.07 -13.04 -5.07
CA GLN A 51 0.96 -12.18 -4.27
C GLN A 51 1.09 -10.78 -4.85
N CYS A 52 1.15 -10.64 -6.17
CA CYS A 52 1.13 -9.34 -6.85
C CYS A 52 -0.14 -8.56 -6.49
N MET A 53 -1.32 -9.20 -6.62
CA MET A 53 -2.61 -8.59 -6.28
C MET A 53 -2.61 -8.10 -4.83
N SER A 54 -2.29 -8.98 -3.87
CA SER A 54 -2.28 -8.62 -2.45
C SER A 54 -1.31 -7.49 -2.14
N CYS A 55 -0.11 -7.50 -2.72
CA CYS A 55 0.89 -6.48 -2.47
C CYS A 55 0.47 -5.11 -3.02
N PHE A 56 -0.03 -5.03 -4.26
CA PHE A 56 -0.53 -3.76 -4.78
C PHE A 56 -1.79 -3.29 -4.05
N GLU A 57 -2.70 -4.18 -3.66
CA GLU A 57 -3.88 -3.82 -2.85
C GLU A 57 -3.52 -3.33 -1.44
N GLU A 58 -2.42 -3.84 -0.85
CA GLU A 58 -1.99 -3.47 0.51
C GLU A 58 -1.16 -2.18 0.54
N CYS A 59 -0.21 -2.03 -0.39
CA CYS A 59 0.78 -0.96 -0.34
C CYS A 59 0.94 -0.16 -1.63
N GLY A 60 0.17 -0.47 -2.67
CA GLY A 60 0.09 0.32 -3.89
C GLY A 60 1.46 0.51 -4.54
N ASP A 61 1.86 1.76 -4.74
CA ASP A 61 3.12 2.10 -5.39
C ASP A 61 4.37 1.63 -4.63
N THR A 62 4.27 1.33 -3.33
CA THR A 62 5.43 0.83 -2.58
C THR A 62 5.62 -0.68 -2.74
N CYS A 63 4.73 -1.37 -3.44
CA CYS A 63 4.92 -2.77 -3.79
C CYS A 63 6.11 -2.95 -4.75
N ALA A 64 7.11 -3.71 -4.33
CA ALA A 64 8.30 -4.03 -5.10
C ALA A 64 8.40 -5.53 -5.41
N ILE A 65 9.07 -5.84 -6.52
CA ILE A 65 9.36 -7.19 -6.96
C ILE A 65 10.75 -7.58 -6.48
N ALA A 66 10.84 -8.64 -5.68
CA ALA A 66 12.12 -9.26 -5.37
C ALA A 66 12.66 -9.99 -6.61
N GLU A 67 13.99 -9.98 -6.81
CA GLU A 67 14.63 -10.72 -7.90
C GLU A 67 14.58 -12.23 -7.64
N SER A 68 13.46 -12.87 -8.00
CA SER A 68 13.25 -14.32 -7.89
C SER A 68 12.43 -14.90 -9.04
N CYS A 69 12.48 -16.22 -9.22
CA CYS A 69 11.63 -16.95 -10.17
C CYS A 69 11.16 -18.27 -9.50
N PRO A 70 9.88 -18.39 -9.07
CA PRO A 70 8.77 -17.47 -9.30
C PRO A 70 8.96 -16.08 -8.69
N LEU A 71 8.27 -15.08 -9.23
CA LEU A 71 8.33 -13.71 -8.71
C LEU A 71 7.78 -13.66 -7.28
N GLN A 72 8.38 -12.79 -6.46
CA GLN A 72 7.92 -12.50 -5.11
C GLN A 72 7.71 -10.99 -4.98
N TYR A 73 6.70 -10.63 -4.19
CA TYR A 73 6.26 -9.25 -4.02
C TYR A 73 6.36 -8.87 -2.54
N ILE A 74 6.89 -7.69 -2.26
CA ILE A 74 7.04 -7.14 -0.91
C ILE A 74 6.63 -5.67 -0.90
N CYS A 75 6.04 -5.22 0.20
CA CYS A 75 5.88 -3.80 0.43
C CYS A 75 7.23 -3.22 0.85
N SER A 76 7.77 -2.35 0.00
CA SER A 76 8.91 -1.50 0.35
C SER A 76 8.43 -0.49 1.38
N GLU A 77 9.19 -0.31 2.46
CA GLU A 77 8.89 0.71 3.49
C GLU A 77 8.97 2.15 2.94
#